data_AF-A0A8S3GBT2-F1
#
_entry.id   AF-A0A8S3GBT2-F1
#
_cell.length_a   1.000
_cell.length_b   1.000
_cell.length_c   1.000
_cell.angle_alpha   90.00
_cell.angle_beta   90.00
_cell.angle_gamma   90.00
#
_symmetry.space_group_name_H-M   'P 1'
#
loop_
_entity.id
_entity.type
_entity.pdbx_description
1 polymer ?
#
loop_
_entity_poly.entity_id
_entity_poly.type
_entity_poly.pdbx_seq_one_letter_code
_entity_poly.pdbx_strand_id
1 'polypeptide(L)'
;SGTVDFDEFLALMSKKTKEAEDERELREVFRVFDKNSRGVIDVADLKMIFKALDPDMPDDEVEQIISEVDEDGSGTVDYEEFYKLMTG
;
A
#
# COMPACT_ATOMS: atom_id res chain seq x y z
N SER A 1 -15.87 -34.60 7.70
CA SER A 1 -15.89 -34.12 9.11
C SER A 1 -15.20 -32.77 9.14
N GLY A 2 -15.96 -31.68 9.22
CA GLY A 2 -15.47 -30.30 9.08
C GLY A 2 -15.04 -29.68 10.41
N THR A 3 -14.15 -30.34 11.13
CA THR A 3 -13.56 -29.77 12.35
C THR A 3 -12.24 -29.14 11.97
N VAL A 4 -12.18 -27.81 11.95
CA VAL A 4 -10.92 -27.06 11.85
C VAL A 4 -10.06 -27.52 13.03
N ASP A 5 -8.96 -28.19 12.74
CA ASP A 5 -8.02 -28.64 13.77
C ASP A 5 -7.39 -27.41 14.44
N PHE A 6 -6.99 -27.53 15.70
CA PHE A 6 -6.41 -26.41 16.45
C PHE A 6 -5.15 -25.86 15.77
N ASP A 7 -4.39 -26.72 15.09
CA ASP A 7 -3.23 -26.35 14.29
C ASP A 7 -3.61 -25.56 13.02
N GLU A 8 -4.71 -25.91 12.38
CA GLU A 8 -5.25 -25.18 11.22
C GLU A 8 -5.83 -23.83 11.65
N PHE A 9 -6.45 -23.78 12.83
CA PHE A 9 -6.92 -22.54 13.45
C PHE A 9 -5.75 -21.60 13.82
N LEU A 10 -4.66 -22.13 14.39
CA LEU A 10 -3.46 -21.36 14.70
C LEU A 10 -2.79 -20.81 13.44
N ALA A 11 -2.68 -21.63 12.38
CA ALA A 11 -2.13 -21.18 11.10
C ALA A 11 -2.95 -20.03 10.48
N LEU A 12 -4.29 -20.13 10.53
CA LEU A 12 -5.19 -19.08 10.07
C LEU A 12 -5.09 -17.81 10.90
N MET A 13 -4.97 -17.93 12.23
CA MET A 13 -4.85 -16.80 13.14
C MET A 13 -3.49 -16.10 13.01
N SER A 14 -2.39 -16.85 12.91
CA SER A 14 -1.04 -16.31 12.67
C SER A 14 -0.93 -15.62 11.32
N LYS A 15 -1.57 -16.17 10.28
CA LYS A 15 -1.65 -15.51 8.97
C LYS A 15 -2.46 -14.22 9.05
N LYS A 16 -3.65 -14.26 9.69
CA LYS A 16 -4.50 -13.07 9.89
C LYS A 16 -3.87 -12.01 10.78
N THR A 17 -3.06 -12.37 11.77
CA THR A 17 -2.39 -11.39 12.64
C THR A 17 -1.30 -10.67 11.88
N LYS A 18 -0.51 -11.39 11.08
CA LYS A 18 0.51 -10.78 10.24
C LYS A 18 -0.10 -9.88 9.16
N GLU A 19 -1.14 -10.35 8.47
CA GLU A 19 -1.89 -9.53 7.49
C GLU A 19 -2.52 -8.29 8.14
N ALA A 20 -3.02 -8.41 9.38
CA ALA A 20 -3.59 -7.27 10.11
C ALA A 20 -2.53 -6.30 10.67
N GLU A 21 -1.31 -6.77 10.93
CA GLU A 21 -0.17 -5.91 11.27
C GLU A 21 0.31 -5.17 10.02
N ASP A 22 0.48 -5.87 8.89
CA ASP A 22 0.83 -5.29 7.60
C ASP A 22 -0.21 -4.24 7.17
N GLU A 23 -1.52 -4.52 7.29
CA GLU A 23 -2.59 -3.56 6.98
C GLU A 23 -2.54 -2.31 7.89
N ARG A 24 -2.21 -2.47 9.18
CA ARG A 24 -2.10 -1.33 10.11
C ARG A 24 -0.91 -0.46 9.79
N GLU A 25 0.25 -1.06 9.54
CA GLU A 25 1.46 -0.34 9.14
C GLU A 25 1.23 0.41 7.84
N LEU A 26 0.62 -0.24 6.84
CA LEU A 26 0.26 0.39 5.57
C LEU A 26 -0.72 1.55 5.75
N ARG A 27 -1.70 1.43 6.66
CA ARG A 27 -2.62 2.53 7.01
C ARG A 27 -1.94 3.71 7.67
N GLU A 28 -0.98 3.46 8.55
CA GLU A 28 -0.22 4.53 9.20
C GLU A 28 0.66 5.26 8.18
N VAL A 29 1.35 4.49 7.33
CA VAL A 29 2.14 5.01 6.22
C VAL A 29 1.27 5.83 5.25
N PHE A 30 0.11 5.30 4.84
CA PHE A 30 -0.84 6.01 4.00
C PHE A 30 -1.32 7.32 4.65
N ARG A 31 -1.61 7.32 5.97
CA ARG A 31 -1.98 8.54 6.70
C ARG A 31 -0.88 9.59 6.78
N VAL A 32 0.38 9.16 6.87
CA VAL A 32 1.52 10.08 6.85
C VAL A 32 1.64 10.76 5.49
N PHE A 33 1.26 10.06 4.42
CA PHE A 33 1.29 10.56 3.05
C PHE A 33 0.05 11.38 2.67
N ASP A 34 -1.14 10.96 3.06
CA ASP A 34 -2.40 11.71 2.92
C ASP A 34 -2.50 12.83 3.97
N LYS A 35 -1.63 13.84 3.83
CA LYS A 35 -1.55 15.02 4.72
C LYS A 35 -2.86 15.78 4.85
N ASN A 36 -3.73 15.67 3.84
CA ASN A 36 -5.01 16.37 3.79
C ASN A 36 -6.18 15.50 4.28
N SER A 37 -5.93 14.24 4.68
CA SER A 37 -6.96 13.28 5.10
C SER A 37 -8.11 13.16 4.10
N ARG A 38 -7.80 13.21 2.80
CA ARG A 38 -8.78 13.10 1.72
C ARG A 38 -9.14 11.64 1.42
N GLY A 39 -8.38 10.69 1.93
CA GLY A 39 -8.48 9.27 1.60
C GLY A 39 -7.78 8.91 0.29
N VAL A 40 -7.04 9.84 -0.32
CA VAL A 40 -6.30 9.67 -1.56
C VAL A 40 -4.98 10.44 -1.49
N ILE A 41 -3.94 9.91 -2.14
CA ILE A 41 -2.64 10.56 -2.30
C ILE A 41 -2.56 11.10 -3.72
N ASP A 42 -2.23 12.37 -3.91
CA ASP A 42 -2.04 12.89 -5.27
C ASP A 42 -0.79 12.26 -5.88
N VAL A 43 -0.82 11.93 -7.16
CA VAL A 43 0.34 11.38 -7.88
C VAL A 43 1.59 12.26 -7.73
N ALA A 44 1.39 13.59 -7.68
CA ALA A 44 2.47 14.54 -7.44
C ALA A 44 3.13 14.37 -6.05
N ASP A 45 2.32 14.13 -5.01
CA ASP A 45 2.82 13.88 -3.66
C ASP A 45 3.55 12.55 -3.60
N LEU A 46 3.02 11.51 -4.26
CA LEU A 46 3.65 10.19 -4.35
C LEU A 46 5.03 10.28 -5.03
N LYS A 47 5.16 11.04 -6.12
CA LYS A 47 6.45 11.31 -6.78
C LYS A 47 7.45 11.98 -5.85
N MET A 48 7.01 12.97 -5.06
CA MET A 48 7.87 13.63 -4.07
C MET A 48 8.33 12.68 -2.97
N ILE A 49 7.47 11.73 -2.56
CA ILE A 49 7.79 10.73 -1.54
C ILE A 49 8.84 9.74 -2.06
N PHE A 50 8.66 9.18 -3.25
CA PHE A 50 9.63 8.27 -3.85
C PHE A 50 11.01 8.92 -3.96
N LYS A 51 11.06 10.18 -4.39
CA LYS A 51 12.31 10.97 -4.42
C LYS A 51 12.88 11.32 -3.06
N ALA A 52 12.06 11.39 -2.02
CA ALA A 52 12.52 11.61 -0.65
C ALA A 52 13.08 10.32 -0.01
N LEU A 53 12.57 9.15 -0.41
CA LEU A 53 13.05 7.84 0.02
C LEU A 53 14.31 7.44 -0.75
N ASP A 54 14.31 7.65 -2.07
CA ASP A 54 15.43 7.40 -2.96
C ASP A 54 15.63 8.59 -3.93
N PRO A 55 16.53 9.53 -3.60
CA PRO A 55 16.82 10.68 -4.46
C PRO A 55 17.45 10.30 -5.81
N ASP A 56 18.09 9.12 -5.89
CA ASP A 56 18.83 8.65 -7.06
C ASP A 56 17.93 7.86 -8.03
N MET A 57 16.72 7.46 -7.60
CA MET A 57 15.74 6.81 -8.47
C MET A 57 15.38 7.72 -9.66
N PRO A 58 15.50 7.28 -10.92
CA PRO A 58 15.19 8.10 -12.09
C PRO A 58 13.70 8.45 -12.19
N ASP A 59 13.40 9.64 -12.71
CA ASP A 59 12.02 10.12 -12.88
C ASP A 59 11.16 9.15 -13.69
N ASP A 60 11.74 8.52 -14.72
CA ASP A 60 11.07 7.55 -15.58
C ASP A 60 10.59 6.31 -14.81
N GLU A 61 11.35 5.85 -13.81
CA GLU A 61 10.99 4.70 -12.97
C GLU A 61 9.87 5.08 -11.99
N VAL A 62 9.94 6.28 -11.41
CA VAL A 62 8.85 6.81 -10.59
C VAL A 62 7.56 6.97 -11.39
N GLU A 63 7.66 7.45 -12.64
CA GLU A 63 6.51 7.57 -13.55
C GLU A 63 5.95 6.21 -13.98
N GLN A 64 6.81 5.20 -14.18
CA GLN A 64 6.35 3.83 -14.42
C GLN A 64 5.57 3.28 -13.23
N ILE A 65 6.11 3.39 -12.02
CA ILE A 65 5.44 2.94 -10.78
C ILE A 65 4.10 3.66 -10.62
N ILE A 66 4.08 4.97 -10.82
CA ILE A 66 2.84 5.76 -10.78
C ILE A 66 1.83 5.26 -11.81
N SER A 67 2.26 5.01 -13.05
CA SER A 67 1.36 4.57 -14.12
C SER A 67 0.82 3.15 -13.92
N GLU A 68 1.55 2.31 -13.20
CA GLU A 68 1.10 0.97 -12.81
C GLU A 68 0.08 1.01 -11.66
N VAL A 69 0.09 2.08 -10.86
CA VAL A 69 -0.78 2.22 -9.67
C VAL A 69 -2.04 3.01 -9.99
N ASP A 70 -1.91 4.11 -10.74
CA ASP A 70 -3.02 4.95 -11.24
C ASP A 70 -3.62 4.33 -12.52
N GLU A 71 -4.10 3.09 -12.42
CA GLU A 71 -4.67 2.34 -13.55
C GLU A 71 -5.92 3.01 -14.13
N ASP A 72 -6.67 3.73 -13.29
CA ASP A 72 -7.89 4.43 -13.68
C ASP A 72 -7.63 5.84 -14.24
N GLY A 73 -6.39 6.33 -14.14
CA GLY A 73 -5.96 7.64 -14.60
C GLY A 73 -6.65 8.78 -13.84
N SER A 74 -7.07 8.55 -12.60
CA SER A 74 -7.65 9.56 -11.73
C SER A 74 -6.63 10.65 -11.36
N GLY A 75 -5.33 10.38 -11.49
CA GLY A 75 -4.25 11.27 -11.05
C GLY A 75 -4.10 11.28 -9.52
N THR A 76 -4.74 10.32 -8.85
CA THR A 76 -4.71 10.10 -7.42
C THR A 76 -4.59 8.62 -7.13
N VAL A 77 -4.00 8.27 -6.00
CA VAL A 77 -3.87 6.88 -5.55
C VAL A 77 -4.71 6.71 -4.31
N ASP A 78 -5.72 5.85 -4.38
CA ASP A 78 -6.53 5.50 -3.23
C ASP A 78 -5.86 4.43 -2.35
N TYR A 79 -6.49 4.11 -1.22
CA TYR A 79 -5.93 3.13 -0.29
C TYR A 79 -5.85 1.72 -0.88
N GLU A 80 -6.80 1.29 -1.72
CA GLU A 80 -6.78 -0.03 -2.33
C GLU A 80 -5.64 -0.15 -3.35
N GLU A 81 -5.42 0.89 -4.15
CA GLU A 81 -4.32 0.98 -5.11
C GLU A 81 -2.96 1.02 -4.39
N PHE A 82 -2.84 1.83 -3.33
CA PHE A 82 -1.65 1.85 -2.48
C PHE A 82 -1.38 0.50 -1.80
N TYR A 83 -2.43 -0.18 -1.34
CA TYR A 83 -2.30 -1.50 -0.73
C TYR A 83 -1.81 -2.53 -1.74
N LYS A 84 -2.37 -2.54 -2.96
CA LYS A 84 -1.89 -3.41 -4.05
C LYS A 84 -0.43 -3.13 -4.39
N LEU A 85 -0.01 -1.87 -4.44
CA LEU A 85 1.38 -1.50 -4.69
C LEU A 85 2.35 -2.09 -3.65
N MET A 86 1.97 -2.04 -2.37
CA MET A 86 2.84 -2.47 -1.27
C MET A 86 2.76 -3.98 -0.97
N THR A 87 1.74 -4.67 -1.49
CA THR A 87 1.51 -6.10 -1.24
C THR A 87 1.62 -7.00 -2.47
N GLY A 88 1.72 -6.41 -3.67
CA GLY A 88 2.04 -7.09 -4.92
C GLY A 88 3.49 -7.52 -5.00
#